data_AF-A0A954LIH5-F1
#
_entry.id   AF-A0A954LIH5-F1
#
_cell.length_a   1.000
_cell.length_b   1.000
_cell.length_c   1.000
_cell.angle_alpha   90.00
_cell.angle_beta   90.00
_cell.angle_gamma   90.00
#
_symmetry.space_group_name_H-M   'P 1'
#
loop_
_entity.id
_entity.type
_entity.pdbx_description
1 polymer ?
#
loop_
_entity_poly.entity_id
_entity_poly.type
_entity_poly.pdbx_seq_one_letter_code
_entity_poly.pdbx_strand_id
1 'polypeptide(L)' 'MDEPRVAKELYVESMRAELEGVLGEVMEAVNAAPGGRVIVDREERVRQLMLEFRQRAFERAVQMRADSAESAFPPTEE' A
#
# COMPACT_ATOMS: atom_id res chain seq x y z
N MET A 1 8.45 12.30 -25.83
CA MET A 1 9.00 11.38 -24.81
C MET A 1 7.80 10.83 -24.08
N ASP A 2 7.53 9.54 -24.20
CA ASP A 2 6.50 8.89 -23.38
C ASP A 2 6.91 8.98 -21.91
N GLU A 3 5.98 9.38 -21.05
CA GLU A 3 6.25 9.49 -19.62
C GLU A 3 6.21 8.08 -18.97
N PRO A 4 7.08 7.76 -17.99
CA PRO A 4 7.07 6.45 -17.35
C PRO A 4 5.70 6.16 -16.74
N ARG A 5 5.09 5.05 -17.15
CA ARG A 5 3.75 4.64 -16.75
C ARG A 5 3.75 3.18 -16.33
N VAL A 6 3.13 2.93 -15.19
CA VAL A 6 2.88 1.59 -14.65
C VAL A 6 1.44 1.20 -14.97
N ALA A 7 1.22 -0.03 -15.43
CA ALA A 7 -0.12 -0.57 -15.59
C ALA A 7 -0.80 -0.65 -14.21
N LYS A 8 -2.05 -0.18 -14.12
CA LYS A 8 -2.79 -0.09 -12.85
C LYS A 8 -2.97 -1.47 -12.22
N GLU A 9 -3.18 -2.47 -13.05
CA GLU A 9 -3.42 -3.85 -12.69
C GLU A 9 -2.19 -4.45 -11.99
N LEU A 10 -0.98 -4.19 -12.53
CA LEU A 10 0.27 -4.64 -11.91
C LEU A 10 0.50 -3.99 -10.54
N TYR A 11 0.17 -2.71 -10.39
CA TYR A 11 0.26 -2.04 -9.10
C TYR A 11 -0.72 -2.63 -8.09
N VAL A 12 -1.99 -2.82 -8.48
CA VAL A 12 -3.02 -3.43 -7.64
C VAL A 12 -2.63 -4.85 -7.23
N GLU A 13 -2.11 -5.66 -8.15
CA GLU A 13 -1.60 -7.00 -7.85
C GLU A 13 -0.46 -6.95 -6.82
N SER A 14 0.47 -5.99 -6.96
CA SER A 14 1.60 -5.86 -6.04
C SER A 14 1.19 -5.47 -4.61
N MET A 15 0.05 -4.77 -4.44
CA MET A 15 -0.45 -4.29 -3.15
C MET A 15 -1.52 -5.19 -2.53
N ARG A 16 -2.05 -6.17 -3.27
CA ARG A 16 -3.25 -6.93 -2.89
C ARG A 16 -3.09 -7.63 -1.54
N ALA A 17 -2.02 -8.40 -1.38
CA ALA A 17 -1.80 -9.16 -0.15
C ALA A 17 -1.64 -8.25 1.08
N GLU A 18 -0.98 -7.10 0.90
CA GLU A 18 -0.81 -6.13 1.98
C GLU A 18 -2.14 -5.45 2.36
N LEU A 19 -2.94 -5.06 1.37
CA LEU A 19 -4.27 -4.51 1.61
C LEU A 19 -5.17 -5.52 2.35
N GLU A 20 -5.16 -6.77 1.91
CA GLU A 20 -5.92 -7.85 2.57
C GLU A 20 -5.46 -8.05 4.01
N GLY A 21 -4.16 -8.01 4.28
CA GLY A 21 -3.59 -8.09 5.64
C GLY A 21 -4.04 -6.93 6.53
N VAL A 22 -3.95 -5.70 6.04
CA VAL A 22 -4.37 -4.49 6.78
C VAL A 22 -5.86 -4.53 7.10
N LEU A 23 -6.71 -4.96 6.16
CA LEU A 23 -8.15 -5.12 6.42
C LEU A 23 -8.43 -6.20 7.47
N GLY A 24 -7.64 -7.28 7.48
CA GLY A 24 -7.68 -8.28 8.55
C GLY A 24 -7.35 -7.67 9.92
N GLU A 25 -6.25 -6.93 10.03
CA GLU A 25 -5.84 -6.27 11.28
C GLU A 25 -6.86 -5.23 11.77
N VAL A 26 -7.53 -4.52 10.86
CA VAL A 26 -8.63 -3.61 11.20
C VAL A 26 -9.77 -4.37 11.86
N MET A 27 -10.17 -5.52 11.30
CA MET A 27 -11.24 -6.33 11.86
C MET A 27 -10.84 -6.89 13.24
N GLU A 28 -9.60 -7.37 13.39
CA GLU A 28 -9.08 -7.81 14.69
C GLU A 28 -9.11 -6.68 15.73
N ALA A 29 -8.70 -5.47 15.36
CA ALA A 29 -8.72 -4.31 16.25
C ALA A 29 -10.16 -3.98 16.72
N VAL A 30 -11.13 -4.05 15.80
CA VAL A 30 -12.55 -3.84 16.11
C VAL A 30 -13.10 -4.94 17.02
N ASN A 31 -12.81 -6.21 16.71
CA ASN A 31 -13.27 -7.36 17.50
C ASN A 31 -12.68 -7.38 18.92
N ALA A 32 -11.46 -6.86 19.10
CA ALA A 32 -10.80 -6.78 20.40
C ALA A 32 -11.39 -5.71 21.34
N ALA A 33 -12.38 -4.93 20.92
CA ALA A 33 -13.00 -3.92 21.77
C ALA A 33 -13.98 -4.53 22.79
N PRO A 34 -13.92 -4.15 24.09
CA PRO A 34 -14.97 -4.50 25.03
C PRO A 34 -16.30 -3.88 24.60
N GLY A 35 -17.40 -4.61 24.78
CA GLY A 35 -18.74 -4.19 24.38
C GLY A 35 -19.07 -2.76 24.82
N GLY A 36 -19.35 -1.88 23.86
CA GLY A 36 -19.73 -0.49 24.08
C GLY A 36 -18.61 0.57 23.90
N ARG A 37 -17.34 0.17 23.67
CA ARG A 37 -16.20 1.10 23.50
C ARG A 37 -15.42 0.98 22.18
N VAL A 38 -16.01 0.31 21.17
CA VAL A 38 -15.41 0.03 19.86
C VAL A 38 -14.81 1.27 19.19
N ILE A 39 -15.45 2.44 19.31
CA ILE A 39 -15.07 3.62 18.56
C ILE A 39 -13.92 4.39 19.23
N VAL A 40 -13.93 4.56 20.55
CA VAL A 40 -12.96 5.45 21.24
C VAL A 40 -11.59 4.79 21.39
N ASP A 41 -11.55 3.48 21.68
CA ASP A 41 -10.29 2.81 22.03
C ASP A 41 -9.55 2.22 20.81
N ARG A 42 -10.22 2.12 19.64
CA ARG A 42 -9.69 1.38 18.48
C ARG A 42 -9.56 2.19 17.20
N GLU A 43 -10.23 3.34 17.09
CA GLU A 43 -10.10 4.22 15.92
C GLU A 43 -8.65 4.65 15.72
N GLU A 44 -7.92 5.01 16.79
CA GLU A 44 -6.51 5.37 16.69
C GLU A 44 -5.65 4.22 16.14
N ARG A 45 -5.91 2.96 16.55
CA ARG A 45 -5.18 1.80 15.99
C ARG A 45 -5.49 1.62 14.51
N VAL A 46 -6.75 1.74 14.10
CA VAL A 46 -7.16 1.68 12.69
C VAL A 46 -6.52 2.82 11.89
N ARG A 47 -6.46 4.03 12.45
CA ARG A 47 -5.84 5.20 11.83
C ARG A 47 -4.34 4.98 11.59
N GLN A 48 -3.64 4.39 12.54
CA GLN A 48 -2.22 4.04 12.40
C GLN A 48 -2.01 2.97 11.32
N LEU A 49 -2.82 1.91 11.32
CA LEU A 49 -2.76 0.86 10.29
C LEU A 49 -2.94 1.43 8.87
N MET A 50 -3.93 2.31 8.71
CA MET A 50 -4.20 2.97 7.43
C MET A 50 -3.10 3.98 7.05
N LEU A 51 -2.52 4.67 8.04
CA LEU A 51 -1.40 5.59 7.81
C LEU A 51 -0.17 4.86 7.25
N GLU A 52 0.20 3.74 7.87
CA GLU A 52 1.32 2.89 7.44
C GLU A 52 1.07 2.31 6.05
N PHE A 53 -0.13 1.76 5.81
CA PHE A 53 -0.50 1.23 4.51
C PHE A 53 -0.41 2.28 3.40
N ARG A 54 -0.94 3.49 3.65
CA ARG A 54 -0.90 4.60 2.68
C ARG A 54 0.55 4.97 2.31
N GLN A 55 1.45 4.97 3.29
CA GLN A 55 2.86 5.25 3.04
C GLN A 55 3.48 4.19 2.14
N ARG A 56 3.33 2.90 2.50
CA ARG A 56 3.88 1.78 1.71
C ARG A 56 3.31 1.72 0.29
N ALA A 57 2.01 1.96 0.15
CA ALA A 57 1.34 2.04 -1.15
C ALA A 57 1.95 3.13 -2.04
N PHE A 58 2.17 4.33 -1.50
CA PHE A 58 2.77 5.42 -2.25
C PHE A 58 4.24 5.15 -2.62
N GLU A 59 5.04 4.67 -1.66
CA GLU A 59 6.43 4.28 -1.89
C GLU A 59 6.54 3.21 -2.98
N ARG A 60 5.67 2.20 -2.96
CA ARG A 60 5.62 1.16 -3.99
C ARG A 60 5.27 1.72 -5.36
N ALA A 61 4.29 2.61 -5.45
CA ALA A 61 3.91 3.25 -6.70
C ALA A 61 5.05 4.09 -7.30
N VAL A 62 5.77 4.85 -6.46
CA VAL A 62 6.95 5.63 -6.87
C VAL A 62 8.05 4.71 -7.37
N GLN A 63 8.35 3.63 -6.65
CA GLN A 63 9.37 2.67 -7.06
C GLN A 63 9.04 2.03 -8.41
N MET A 64 7.81 1.52 -8.59
CA MET A 64 7.41 0.90 -9.87
C MET A 64 7.51 1.88 -11.04
N ARG A 65 7.22 3.17 -10.81
CA ARG A 65 7.36 4.20 -11.84
C ARG A 65 8.82 4.47 -12.18
N ALA A 66 9.71 4.44 -11.20
CA ALA A 66 11.16 4.53 -11.42
C ALA A 66 11.68 3.31 -12.21
N ASP A 67 11.31 2.10 -11.80
CA ASP A 67 11.69 0.83 -12.46
C ASP A 67 11.25 0.81 -13.94
N SER A 68 10.04 1.31 -14.23
CA SER A 68 9.52 1.45 -15.59
C SER A 68 10.32 2.47 -16.42
N ALA A 69 10.84 3.53 -15.81
CA ALA A 69 11.65 4.52 -16.49
C ALA A 69 13.03 3.95 -16.83
N GLU A 70 13.66 3.24 -15.89
CA GLU A 70 14.97 2.58 -16.10
C GLU A 70 14.90 1.51 -17.19
N SER A 71 13.83 0.72 -17.24
CA SER A 71 13.63 -0.28 -18.29
C SER A 71 13.54 0.32 -19.71
N ALA A 72 13.19 1.60 -19.83
CA ALA A 72 13.13 2.31 -21.10
C ALA A 72 14.51 2.81 -21.59
N PHE A 73 15.54 2.72 -20.76
CA PHE A 73 16.93 3.09 -21.08
C PHE A 73 17.86 1.91 -20.78
N PRO A 74 18.05 0.96 -21.70
CA PRO A 74 18.99 -0.14 -21.47
C PRO A 74 20.41 0.41 -21.26
N PRO A 75 21.25 -0.26 -20.45
CA PRO A 75 22.64 0.13 -20.27
C PRO A 75 23.34 0.16 -21.64
N THR A 76 24.11 1.20 -21.89
CA THR A 76 24.97 1.27 -23.06
C THR A 76 26.07 0.23 -22.86
N GLU A 77 26.14 -0.77 -23.73
CA GLU A 77 27.24 -1.73 -23.74
C GLU A 77 28.56 -0.97 -23.93
N GLU A 78 29.51 -1.16 -23.01
CA GLU A 78 30.89 -0.68 -23.10
C GLU A 78 31.74 -1.62 -23.97
#